data_AF-A0A8S3I1T7-F1
#
_entry.id   AF-A0A8S3I1T7-F1
#
_cell.length_a   1.000
_cell.length_b   1.000
_cell.length_c   1.000
_cell.angle_alpha   90.00
_cell.angle_beta   90.00
_cell.angle_gamma   90.00
#
_symmetry.space_group_name_H-M   'P 1'
#
loop_
_entity.id
_entity.type
_entity.pdbx_description
1 polymer ?
#
loop_
_entity_poly.entity_id
_entity_poly.type
_entity_poly.pdbx_seq_one_letter_code
_entity_poly.pdbx_strand_id
1 'polypeptide(L)'
;MFQNIITFYTRSPFRIVILKADYNYYLAVLQQNESKNISTAIGPTQRCVPYQKLFSSELLALPRIHRLKSYHIPCQNNTELQCFIDESYMCLCTVERHSNCFLFDFNITFVCNDDVYCENGGICLQDTYECPESILCVCTDCFFGNRCQFYAKGIGLTLDDMLRYAIQPNLVY
;
A
#
# COMPACT_ATOMS: atom_id res chain seq x y z
N MET A 1 -7.10 -9.06 -16.52
CA MET A 1 -7.07 -8.07 -15.42
C MET A 1 -6.18 -6.94 -15.90
N PHE A 2 -6.74 -5.76 -16.22
CA PHE A 2 -6.13 -4.78 -17.14
C PHE A 2 -5.71 -3.45 -16.47
N GLN A 3 -5.42 -3.44 -15.17
CA GLN A 3 -4.80 -2.30 -14.52
C GLN A 3 -3.89 -2.75 -13.39
N ASN A 4 -2.57 -2.62 -13.61
CA ASN A 4 -1.54 -2.87 -12.60
C ASN A 4 -1.11 -1.57 -11.90
N ILE A 5 -1.57 -0.41 -12.36
CA ILE A 5 -1.18 0.89 -11.82
C ILE A 5 -2.27 1.39 -10.91
N ILE A 6 -1.91 1.67 -9.66
CA ILE A 6 -2.79 2.31 -8.69
C ILE A 6 -2.26 3.71 -8.41
N THR A 7 -3.15 4.69 -8.49
CA THR A 7 -2.83 6.09 -8.18
C THR A 7 -3.60 6.51 -6.95
N PHE A 8 -2.90 7.05 -5.96
CA PHE A 8 -3.49 7.57 -4.74
C PHE A 8 -3.12 9.04 -4.57
N TYR A 9 -4.09 9.81 -4.10
CA TYR A 9 -3.92 11.20 -3.71
C TYR A 9 -4.11 11.28 -2.20
N THR A 10 -3.11 11.79 -1.50
CA THR A 10 -3.13 11.87 -0.04
C THR A 10 -3.00 13.32 0.42
N ARG A 11 -3.56 13.64 1.59
CA ARG A 11 -3.40 14.97 2.20
C ARG A 11 -2.01 15.15 2.80
N SER A 12 -1.52 14.11 3.47
CA SER A 12 -0.25 14.12 4.19
C SER A 12 0.84 13.40 3.40
N PRO A 13 2.05 13.97 3.34
CA PRO A 13 3.16 13.32 2.68
C PRO A 13 3.53 11.99 3.36
N PHE A 14 3.95 11.03 2.55
CA PHE A 14 4.25 9.67 2.99
C PHE A 14 5.50 9.17 2.27
N ARG A 15 6.30 8.34 2.94
CA ARG A 15 7.56 7.80 2.39
C ARG A 15 7.48 6.34 2.01
N ILE A 16 6.53 5.63 2.60
CA ILE A 16 6.33 4.18 2.45
C ILE A 16 4.85 3.94 2.18
N VAL A 17 4.56 3.12 1.17
CA VAL A 17 3.21 2.62 0.89
C VAL A 17 3.23 1.12 0.85
N ILE A 18 2.38 0.52 1.66
CA ILE A 18 2.19 -0.91 1.72
C ILE A 18 0.73 -1.20 1.37
N LEU A 19 0.52 -2.08 0.40
CA LEU A 19 -0.81 -2.46 -0.05
C LEU A 19 -1.05 -3.94 0.25
N LYS A 20 -2.27 -4.26 0.67
CA LYS A 20 -2.74 -5.64 0.81
C LYS A 20 -3.70 -5.94 -0.33
N ALA A 21 -3.35 -6.92 -1.17
CA ALA A 21 -4.19 -7.38 -2.28
C ALA A 21 -4.08 -8.91 -2.40
N ASP A 22 -5.20 -9.60 -2.61
CA ASP A 22 -5.25 -11.07 -2.73
C ASP A 22 -4.44 -11.81 -1.64
N TYR A 23 -4.60 -11.40 -0.38
CA TYR A 23 -3.89 -11.94 0.80
C TYR A 23 -2.36 -11.73 0.80
N ASN A 24 -1.83 -10.90 -0.10
CA ASN A 24 -0.42 -10.59 -0.19
C ASN A 24 -0.15 -9.12 0.12
N TYR A 25 1.04 -8.84 0.64
CA TYR A 25 1.51 -7.49 0.88
C TYR A 25 2.46 -7.06 -0.24
N TYR A 26 2.36 -5.80 -0.64
CA TYR A 26 3.17 -5.21 -1.70
C TYR A 26 3.78 -3.90 -1.19
N LEU A 27 5.09 -3.76 -1.36
CA LEU A 27 5.78 -2.48 -1.19
C LEU A 27 5.56 -1.65 -2.45
N ALA A 28 4.49 -0.86 -2.43
CA ALA A 28 4.09 -0.10 -3.59
C ALA A 28 4.94 1.17 -3.74
N VAL A 29 5.40 1.76 -2.64
CA VAL A 29 6.30 2.93 -2.69
C VAL A 29 7.33 2.83 -1.58
N LEU A 30 8.55 3.18 -1.94
CA LEU A 30 9.61 3.55 -1.02
C LEU A 30 10.35 4.76 -1.61
N GLN A 31 10.18 5.94 -1.00
CA GLN A 31 10.79 7.18 -1.49
C GLN A 31 11.54 7.92 -0.37
N GLN A 32 12.66 8.55 -0.74
CA GLN A 32 13.45 9.36 0.20
C GLN A 32 12.78 10.71 0.48
N ASN A 33 12.22 11.32 -0.56
CA ASN A 33 11.50 12.59 -0.47
C ASN A 33 10.00 12.35 -0.43
N GLU A 34 9.34 13.14 0.40
CA GLU A 34 7.91 13.10 0.59
C GLU A 34 7.15 13.62 -0.64
N SER A 35 6.14 12.87 -1.11
CA SER A 35 5.24 13.28 -2.19
C SER A 35 3.79 13.12 -1.76
N LYS A 36 2.92 14.02 -2.22
CA LYS A 36 1.46 13.94 -2.05
C LYS A 36 0.77 13.10 -3.13
N ASN A 37 1.39 13.03 -4.31
CA ASN A 37 0.87 12.34 -5.48
C ASN A 37 1.72 11.11 -5.77
N ILE A 38 1.10 9.94 -5.76
CA ILE A 38 1.80 8.69 -5.96
C ILE A 38 1.06 7.84 -6.98
N SER A 39 1.81 7.45 -8.01
CA SER A 39 1.39 6.48 -9.02
C SER A 39 2.35 5.29 -8.92
N THR A 40 1.84 4.10 -8.63
CA THR A 40 2.67 2.91 -8.49
C THR A 40 2.07 1.69 -9.14
N ALA A 41 2.92 0.82 -9.68
CA ALA A 41 2.51 -0.46 -10.23
C ALA A 41 2.58 -1.54 -9.15
N ILE A 42 1.51 -2.33 -9.02
CA ILE A 42 1.50 -3.58 -8.26
C ILE A 42 1.81 -4.74 -9.21
N GLY A 43 2.86 -5.47 -8.89
CA GLY A 43 3.28 -6.65 -9.63
C GLY A 43 4.12 -7.60 -8.77
N PRO A 44 4.66 -8.67 -9.38
CA PRO A 44 5.45 -9.66 -8.66
C PRO A 44 6.71 -9.10 -7.99
N THR A 45 7.32 -8.06 -8.56
CA THR A 45 8.56 -7.46 -8.04
C THR A 45 8.33 -6.62 -6.78
N GLN A 46 7.14 -6.04 -6.61
CA GLN A 46 6.76 -5.29 -5.41
C GLN A 46 6.24 -6.18 -4.29
N ARG A 47 5.97 -7.46 -4.56
CA ARG A 47 5.36 -8.37 -3.59
C ARG A 47 6.36 -8.70 -2.47
N CYS A 48 5.94 -8.47 -1.23
CA CYS A 48 6.70 -8.89 -0.07
C CYS A 48 6.54 -10.40 0.14
N VAL A 49 7.68 -11.09 0.20
CA VAL A 49 7.71 -12.55 0.26
C VAL A 49 7.52 -13.02 1.72
N PRO A 50 6.73 -14.07 2.00
CA PRO A 50 6.65 -14.65 3.33
C PRO A 50 7.98 -15.27 3.77
N TYR A 51 8.40 -15.07 5.02
CA TYR A 51 9.69 -15.53 5.55
C TYR A 51 9.90 -17.04 5.41
N GLN A 52 8.83 -17.85 5.44
CA GLN A 52 8.89 -19.30 5.28
C GLN A 52 9.45 -19.74 3.92
N LYS A 53 9.37 -18.88 2.90
CA LYS A 53 9.94 -19.14 1.58
C LYS A 53 11.41 -18.70 1.45
N LEU A 54 11.91 -17.96 2.44
CA LEU A 54 13.23 -17.33 2.40
C LEU A 54 14.23 -18.00 3.34
N PHE A 55 13.76 -18.55 4.46
CA PHE A 55 14.63 -19.19 5.44
C PHE A 55 14.69 -20.71 5.28
N SER A 56 15.83 -21.30 5.65
CA SER A 56 15.99 -22.75 5.75
C SER A 56 15.12 -23.31 6.88
N SER A 57 14.85 -24.61 6.83
CA SER A 57 14.12 -25.32 7.88
C SER A 57 14.78 -25.19 9.25
N GLU A 58 16.12 -25.14 9.35
CA GLU A 58 16.80 -24.94 10.63
C GLU A 58 16.50 -23.56 11.21
N LEU A 59 16.56 -22.50 10.38
CA LEU A 59 16.25 -21.14 10.81
C LEU A 59 14.78 -20.99 11.21
N LEU A 60 13.87 -21.63 10.48
CA LEU A 60 12.43 -21.59 10.78
C LEU A 60 12.10 -22.26 12.13
N ALA A 61 12.88 -23.27 12.54
CA ALA A 61 12.73 -23.94 13.82
C ALA A 61 13.22 -23.11 15.02
N LEU A 62 13.98 -22.04 14.79
CA LEU A 62 14.47 -21.17 15.86
C LEU A 62 13.35 -20.26 16.39
N PRO A 63 13.39 -19.90 17.70
CA PRO A 63 12.52 -18.86 18.23
C PRO A 63 12.74 -17.53 17.51
N ARG A 64 11.67 -16.73 17.40
CA ARG A 64 11.66 -15.49 16.61
C ARG A 64 12.84 -14.55 16.93
N ILE A 65 13.18 -14.38 18.20
CA ILE A 65 14.30 -13.51 18.64
C ILE A 65 15.66 -13.94 18.06
N HIS A 66 15.85 -15.25 17.84
CA HIS A 66 17.06 -15.77 17.19
C HIS A 66 17.00 -15.58 15.68
N ARG A 67 15.83 -15.76 15.06
CA ARG A 67 15.63 -15.52 13.62
C ARG A 67 15.93 -14.07 13.24
N LEU A 68 15.58 -13.10 14.10
CA LEU A 68 15.84 -11.67 13.87
C LEU A 68 17.31 -11.38 13.52
N LYS A 69 18.26 -12.10 14.13
CA LYS A 69 19.69 -11.93 13.86
C LYS A 69 20.08 -12.31 12.43
N SER A 70 19.27 -13.13 11.78
CA SER A 70 19.47 -13.66 10.43
C SER A 70 18.63 -12.95 9.37
N TYR A 71 17.87 -11.91 9.73
CA TYR A 71 16.96 -11.21 8.80
C TYR A 71 17.68 -10.48 7.66
N HIS A 72 18.98 -10.21 7.79
CA HIS A 72 19.78 -9.64 6.71
C HIS A 72 20.06 -10.66 5.58
N ILE A 73 20.04 -11.97 5.87
CA ILE A 73 20.43 -13.04 4.94
C ILE A 73 19.58 -13.04 3.64
N PRO A 74 18.23 -12.92 3.68
CA PRO A 74 17.42 -12.90 2.46
C PRO A 74 17.75 -11.73 1.54
N CYS A 75 18.03 -10.54 2.11
CA CYS A 75 18.41 -9.36 1.34
C CYS A 75 19.81 -9.50 0.70
N GLN A 76 20.70 -10.24 1.34
CA GLN A 76 22.05 -10.54 0.83
C GLN A 76 22.02 -11.60 -0.28
N ASN A 77 21.21 -12.64 -0.11
CA ASN A 77 21.11 -13.76 -1.06
C ASN A 77 20.27 -13.43 -2.30
N ASN A 78 19.30 -12.53 -2.18
CA ASN A 78 18.42 -12.15 -3.28
C ASN A 78 18.45 -10.63 -3.49
N THR A 79 19.19 -10.19 -4.50
CA THR A 79 19.34 -8.77 -4.85
C THR A 79 18.09 -8.13 -5.45
N GLU A 80 17.12 -8.93 -5.88
CA GLU A 80 15.82 -8.46 -6.38
C GLU A 80 14.75 -8.39 -5.28
N LEU A 81 15.02 -8.96 -4.11
CA LEU A 81 14.10 -8.91 -2.97
C LEU A 81 14.03 -7.49 -2.43
N GLN A 82 12.85 -6.86 -2.55
CA GLN A 82 12.62 -5.53 -1.99
C GLN A 82 12.11 -5.59 -0.55
N CYS A 83 11.28 -6.58 -0.23
CA CYS A 83 10.69 -6.71 1.09
C CYS A 83 10.27 -8.16 1.40
N PHE A 84 10.13 -8.45 2.69
CA PHE A 84 9.57 -9.71 3.19
C PHE A 84 8.80 -9.50 4.50
N ILE A 85 8.00 -10.49 4.87
CA ILE A 85 7.16 -10.43 6.07
C ILE A 85 7.41 -11.65 6.97
N ASP A 86 7.57 -11.41 8.27
CA ASP A 86 7.44 -12.41 9.34
C ASP A 86 6.12 -12.13 10.11
N GLU A 87 5.83 -12.94 11.12
CA GLU A 87 4.61 -12.94 11.93
C GLU A 87 4.25 -11.60 12.57
N SER A 88 5.22 -10.71 12.82
CA SER A 88 4.96 -9.38 13.38
C SER A 88 5.85 -8.28 12.81
N TYR A 89 6.66 -8.61 11.80
CA TYR A 89 7.61 -7.67 11.22
C TYR A 89 7.41 -7.60 9.72
N MET A 90 7.41 -6.37 9.21
CA MET A 90 7.68 -6.12 7.81
C MET A 90 9.12 -5.64 7.67
N CYS A 91 9.83 -6.23 6.71
CA CYS A 91 11.24 -5.96 6.48
C CYS A 91 11.45 -5.43 5.06
N LEU A 92 12.21 -4.34 4.96
CA LEU A 92 12.63 -3.73 3.69
C LEU A 92 14.11 -4.02 3.47
N CYS A 93 14.49 -4.43 2.27
CA CYS A 93 15.88 -4.60 1.89
C CYS A 93 16.47 -3.27 1.40
N THR A 94 17.55 -2.83 2.03
CA THR A 94 18.27 -1.61 1.62
C THR A 94 19.15 -1.87 0.40
N VAL A 95 19.64 -0.79 -0.20
CA VAL A 95 20.64 -0.85 -1.28
C VAL A 95 21.91 -1.57 -0.83
N GLU A 96 22.30 -1.39 0.43
CA GLU A 96 23.43 -2.08 1.08
C GLU A 96 23.12 -3.53 1.46
N ARG A 97 21.96 -4.06 1.09
CA ARG A 97 21.53 -5.44 1.34
C ARG A 97 21.37 -5.79 2.80
N HIS A 98 21.03 -4.80 3.62
CA HIS A 98 20.58 -5.00 4.99
C HIS A 98 19.05 -5.01 5.04
N SER A 99 18.46 -5.85 5.89
CA SER A 99 17.05 -5.73 6.25
C SER A 99 16.85 -4.60 7.27
N ASN A 100 15.92 -3.69 6.98
CA ASN A 100 15.35 -2.77 7.96
C ASN A 100 13.93 -3.23 8.28
N CYS A 101 13.71 -3.68 9.51
CA CYS A 101 12.47 -4.31 9.93
C CYS A 101 11.75 -3.48 10.99
N PHE A 102 10.45 -3.30 10.82
CA PHE A 102 9.58 -2.60 11.76
C PHE A 102 8.40 -3.48 12.15
N LEU A 103 7.89 -3.27 13.36
CA LEU A 103 6.66 -3.92 13.80
C LEU A 103 5.53 -3.51 12.87
N PHE A 104 4.78 -4.49 12.39
CA PHE A 104 3.65 -4.27 11.50
C PHE A 104 2.47 -5.09 11.98
N ASP A 105 1.38 -4.41 12.32
CA ASP A 105 0.14 -5.07 12.70
C ASP A 105 -0.60 -5.51 11.44
N PHE A 106 -0.56 -6.81 11.16
CA PHE A 106 -1.23 -7.40 10.00
C PHE A 106 -2.76 -7.48 10.14
N ASN A 107 -3.28 -7.27 11.36
CA ASN A 107 -4.69 -7.32 11.70
C ASN A 107 -5.34 -5.93 11.75
N ILE A 108 -4.55 -4.86 11.65
CA ILE A 108 -5.10 -3.51 11.70
C ILE A 108 -6.08 -3.30 10.54
N THR A 109 -7.32 -2.94 10.88
CA THR A 109 -8.36 -2.59 9.92
C THR A 109 -8.56 -1.10 9.96
N PHE A 110 -8.15 -0.43 8.89
CA PHE A 110 -8.34 0.99 8.69
C PHE A 110 -9.74 1.31 8.14
N VAL A 111 -10.72 0.42 8.32
CA VAL A 111 -12.08 0.66 7.79
C VAL A 111 -12.74 1.76 8.63
N CYS A 112 -13.38 2.70 7.96
CA CYS A 112 -14.13 3.77 8.64
C CYS A 112 -15.28 3.19 9.46
N ASN A 113 -15.62 3.82 10.58
CA ASN A 113 -16.78 3.41 11.38
C ASN A 113 -18.12 3.76 10.70
N ASP A 114 -18.13 4.79 9.85
CA ASP A 114 -19.33 5.27 9.15
C ASP A 114 -19.13 5.23 7.63
N ASP A 115 -20.16 4.78 6.91
CA ASP A 115 -20.17 4.66 5.44
C ASP A 115 -20.41 6.00 4.71
N VAL A 116 -20.54 7.12 5.43
CA VAL A 116 -20.95 8.42 4.86
C VAL A 116 -19.86 9.05 3.98
N TYR A 117 -18.61 8.64 4.15
CA TYR A 117 -17.48 9.28 3.46
C TYR A 117 -17.34 8.87 2.00
N CYS A 118 -17.62 7.61 1.67
CA CYS A 118 -17.47 7.06 0.32
C CYS A 118 -18.83 6.75 -0.29
N GLU A 119 -19.05 7.21 -1.51
CA GLU A 119 -20.31 7.05 -2.23
C GLU A 119 -20.28 5.79 -3.12
N ASN A 120 -21.45 5.39 -3.62
CA ASN A 120 -21.60 4.31 -4.61
C ASN A 120 -20.98 2.95 -4.23
N GLY A 121 -20.94 2.63 -2.94
CA GLY A 121 -20.39 1.36 -2.45
C GLY A 121 -18.87 1.31 -2.40
N GLY A 122 -18.19 2.47 -2.47
CA GLY A 122 -16.75 2.56 -2.26
C GLY A 122 -16.35 2.14 -0.84
N ILE A 123 -15.21 1.47 -0.72
CA ILE A 123 -14.66 1.05 0.59
C ILE A 123 -13.98 2.26 1.23
N CYS A 124 -14.40 2.60 2.44
CA CYS A 124 -13.83 3.69 3.22
C CYS A 124 -12.66 3.22 4.08
N LEU A 125 -11.53 3.92 3.94
CA LEU A 125 -10.32 3.72 4.75
C LEU A 125 -9.95 5.03 5.47
N GLN A 126 -9.48 4.92 6.71
CA GLN A 126 -9.05 6.03 7.57
C GLN A 126 -7.65 5.79 8.13
N ASP A 127 -6.91 6.85 8.45
CA ASP A 127 -5.54 6.76 8.98
C ASP A 127 -5.46 6.26 10.43
N THR A 128 -6.33 6.75 11.31
CA THR A 128 -6.41 6.35 12.70
C THR A 128 -7.84 5.99 13.08
N TYR A 129 -7.99 5.13 14.09
CA TYR A 129 -9.31 4.81 14.63
C TYR A 129 -9.88 6.00 15.42
N GLU A 130 -9.04 6.64 16.22
CA GLU A 130 -9.40 7.82 17.01
C GLU A 130 -9.08 9.08 16.21
N CYS A 131 -10.11 9.91 15.96
CA CYS A 131 -10.01 11.21 15.29
C CYS A 131 -9.24 11.17 13.95
N PRO A 132 -9.77 10.49 12.91
CA PRO A 132 -9.07 10.36 11.64
C PRO A 132 -8.84 11.72 10.97
N GLU A 133 -7.61 11.98 10.52
CA GLU A 133 -7.23 13.22 9.83
C GLU A 133 -7.38 13.09 8.31
N SER A 134 -7.36 11.85 7.81
CA SER A 134 -7.43 11.54 6.40
C SER A 134 -8.32 10.34 6.12
N ILE A 135 -9.04 10.43 5.00
CA ILE A 135 -9.97 9.42 4.53
C ILE A 135 -9.66 9.13 3.07
N LEU A 136 -9.65 7.84 2.73
CA LEU A 136 -9.41 7.32 1.39
C LEU A 136 -10.57 6.42 0.97
N CYS A 137 -11.13 6.68 -0.22
CA CYS A 137 -12.16 5.83 -0.80
C CYS A 137 -11.57 4.95 -1.91
N VAL A 138 -11.74 3.63 -1.79
CA VAL A 138 -11.43 2.66 -2.85
C VAL A 138 -12.70 2.39 -3.64
N CYS A 139 -12.73 2.87 -4.87
CA CYS A 139 -13.94 2.83 -5.70
C CYS A 139 -14.15 1.46 -6.33
N THR A 140 -15.41 1.06 -6.42
CA THR A 140 -15.84 -0.09 -7.22
C THR A 140 -15.73 0.21 -8.71
N ASP A 141 -15.77 -0.83 -9.52
CA ASP A 141 -15.67 -0.72 -10.98
C ASP A 141 -16.60 0.35 -11.56
N CYS A 142 -16.08 1.11 -12.52
CA CYS A 142 -16.74 2.23 -13.18
C CYS A 142 -17.02 3.47 -12.31
N PHE A 143 -16.60 3.53 -11.04
CA PHE A 143 -16.68 4.75 -10.23
C PHE A 143 -15.31 5.39 -10.00
N PHE A 144 -15.26 6.72 -9.86
CA PHE A 144 -14.03 7.47 -9.66
C PHE A 144 -14.26 8.78 -8.90
N GLY A 145 -13.17 9.49 -8.59
CA GLY A 145 -13.15 10.66 -7.71
C GLY A 145 -12.73 10.29 -6.28
N ASN A 146 -12.42 11.30 -5.47
CA ASN A 146 -11.92 11.11 -4.10
C ASN A 146 -12.95 10.49 -3.14
N ARG A 147 -14.25 10.52 -3.49
CA ARG A 147 -15.34 9.89 -2.75
C ARG A 147 -16.09 8.85 -3.58
N CYS A 148 -15.56 8.43 -4.72
CA CYS A 148 -16.25 7.53 -5.66
C CYS A 148 -17.59 8.09 -6.18
N GLN A 149 -17.73 9.42 -6.19
CA GLN A 149 -18.97 10.13 -6.51
C GLN A 149 -19.28 10.20 -8.01
N PHE A 150 -18.29 9.94 -8.88
CA PHE A 150 -18.46 9.99 -10.32
C PHE A 150 -18.57 8.61 -10.91
N TYR A 151 -19.41 8.45 -11.94
CA TYR A 151 -19.65 7.19 -12.63
C TYR A 151 -19.25 7.30 -14.10
N ALA A 152 -18.35 6.42 -14.53
CA ALA A 152 -17.93 6.26 -15.92
C ALA A 152 -18.84 5.22 -16.60
N LYS A 153 -20.07 5.62 -16.98
CA LYS A 153 -20.87 4.80 -17.90
C LYS A 153 -20.32 4.94 -19.31
N GLY A 154 -20.26 3.83 -20.04
CA GLY A 154 -19.86 3.81 -21.44
C GLY A 154 -20.58 4.87 -22.28
N ILE A 155 -19.78 5.59 -23.06
CA ILE A 155 -20.13 6.63 -24.05
C ILE A 155 -20.32 8.03 -23.45
N GLY A 156 -19.27 8.84 -23.56
CA GLY A 156 -19.32 10.30 -23.41
C GLY A 156 -18.83 10.85 -22.08
N LEU A 157 -17.60 10.53 -21.65
CA LEU A 157 -16.89 11.44 -20.75
C LEU A 157 -16.68 12.74 -21.53
N THR A 158 -17.26 13.85 -21.08
CA THR A 158 -16.88 15.14 -21.65
C THR A 158 -15.43 15.42 -21.27
N LEU A 159 -14.72 16.21 -22.08
CA LEU A 159 -13.35 16.64 -21.73
C LEU A 159 -13.32 17.25 -20.32
N ASP A 160 -14.39 17.94 -19.92
CA ASP A 160 -14.56 18.55 -18.60
C ASP A 160 -14.60 17.52 -17.47
N ASP A 161 -15.24 16.35 -17.66
CA ASP A 161 -15.29 15.29 -16.66
C ASP A 161 -13.90 14.66 -16.43
N MET A 162 -13.13 14.47 -17.51
CA MET A 162 -11.76 13.96 -17.43
C MET A 162 -10.80 15.00 -16.83
N LEU A 163 -10.95 16.27 -17.22
CA LEU A 163 -10.16 17.38 -16.69
C LEU A 163 -10.47 17.59 -15.21
N ARG A 164 -11.70 17.41 -14.74
CA ARG A 164 -12.04 17.58 -13.31
C ARG A 164 -11.39 16.53 -12.40
N TYR A 165 -11.13 15.32 -12.90
CA TYR A 165 -10.34 14.32 -12.18
C TYR A 165 -8.84 14.60 -12.26
N ALA A 166 -8.34 14.96 -13.44
CA ALA A 166 -6.91 15.26 -13.65
C ALA A 166 -6.47 16.57 -12.95
N ILE A 167 -7.37 17.54 -12.85
CA ILE A 167 -7.19 18.82 -12.16
C ILE A 167 -7.86 18.70 -10.80
N GLN A 168 -7.17 18.07 -9.84
CA GLN A 168 -7.48 18.37 -8.45
C GLN A 168 -7.02 19.79 -8.17
N PRO A 169 -7.91 20.74 -7.84
CA PRO A 169 -7.47 22.02 -7.33
C PRO A 169 -6.69 21.76 -6.04
N ASN A 170 -5.54 22.44 -5.88
CA ASN A 170 -4.80 22.54 -4.63
C ASN A 170 -5.68 23.28 -3.59
N LEU A 171 -6.77 22.64 -3.12
CA LEU A 171 -7.59 23.15 -2.04
C LEU A 171 -6.87 22.82 -0.74
N VAL A 172 -5.96 23.71 -0.39
CA VAL A 172 -5.51 23.92 0.98
C VAL A 172 -6.72 24.50 1.72
N TYR A 173 -7.31 23.71 2.61
CA TYR A 173 -8.12 24.25 3.71
C TYR A 173 -7.27 24.14 4.98
#